data_AF-A0A1X6N4W1-F1
#
_entry.id   AF-A0A1X6N4W1-F1
#
_cell.length_a   1.000
_cell.length_b   1.000
_cell.length_c   1.000
_cell.angle_alpha   90.00
_cell.angle_beta   90.00
_cell.angle_gamma   90.00
#
_symmetry.space_group_name_H-M   'P 1'
#
loop_
_entity.id
_entity.type
_entity.pdbx_description
1 polymer ?
#
loop_
_entity_poly.entity_id
_entity_poly.type
_entity_poly.pdbx_seq_one_letter_code
_entity_poly.pdbx_strand_id
1 'polypeptide(L)'
;MQINWKTWFVVSSLVSATLGLPPSGHGNETDLICRPFGTCEPCPEDALHEPFCQPFGNRKLVHCYPASASPSNSPHFQDYVGPEPPPLYDDQPPPRPDPEPTQGAIPAWESCGRIVEKERADFYEFLACNFAIAIVALIVLFARSKRLQAMHARQLAARIGLVRGAPGGWTNG
;
A
#
# COMPACT_ATOMS: atom_id res chain seq x y z
N MET A 1 -33.47 10.53 16.57
CA MET A 1 -32.14 10.02 16.98
C MET A 1 -31.20 11.21 17.03
N GLN A 2 -30.92 11.71 18.22
CA GLN A 2 -30.02 12.84 18.48
C GLN A 2 -28.58 12.32 18.49
N ILE A 3 -27.77 12.72 17.51
CA ILE A 3 -26.36 12.33 17.39
C ILE A 3 -25.55 13.31 18.25
N ASN A 4 -25.03 12.83 19.38
CA ASN A 4 -24.32 13.65 20.36
C ASN A 4 -22.87 13.94 19.92
N TRP A 5 -22.56 15.23 19.80
CA TRP A 5 -21.27 15.90 19.53
C TRP A 5 -20.09 15.51 20.46
N LYS A 6 -20.34 14.76 21.54
CA LYS A 6 -19.37 14.54 22.62
C LYS A 6 -18.23 13.56 22.31
N THR A 7 -18.26 12.85 21.18
CA THR A 7 -17.24 11.86 20.82
C THR A 7 -15.96 12.44 20.22
N TRP A 8 -15.93 13.73 19.83
CA TRP A 8 -14.75 14.32 19.17
C TRP A 8 -13.65 14.81 20.12
N PHE A 9 -13.94 15.03 21.40
CA PHE A 9 -12.98 15.63 22.33
C PHE A 9 -11.89 14.68 22.86
N VAL A 10 -12.05 13.36 22.71
CA VAL A 10 -11.06 12.39 23.21
C VAL A 10 -9.86 12.22 22.25
N VAL A 11 -9.98 12.64 20.99
CA VAL A 11 -8.93 12.42 19.97
C VAL A 11 -7.84 13.51 20.00
N SER A 12 -8.07 14.66 20.65
CA SER A 12 -7.19 15.84 20.50
C SER A 12 -6.03 15.96 21.52
N SER A 13 -5.94 15.11 22.55
CA SER A 13 -4.98 15.29 23.67
C SER A 13 -3.72 14.41 23.64
N LEU A 14 -3.55 13.55 22.62
CA LEU A 14 -2.41 12.60 22.57
C LEU A 14 -1.20 13.07 21.73
N VAL A 15 -1.22 14.29 21.17
CA VAL A 15 -0.22 14.73 20.17
C VAL A 15 0.93 15.58 20.76
N SER A 16 0.92 15.95 22.04
CA SER A 16 1.86 16.96 22.56
C SER A 16 3.12 16.46 23.29
N ALA A 17 3.46 15.17 23.26
CA ALA A 17 4.60 14.67 24.04
C ALA A 17 5.54 13.76 23.25
N THR A 18 6.37 14.34 22.37
CA THR A 18 7.74 13.85 22.06
C THR A 18 8.51 14.90 21.25
N LEU A 19 8.94 15.99 21.89
CA LEU A 19 10.10 16.78 21.41
C LEU A 19 11.32 16.34 22.23
N GLY A 20 11.89 15.19 21.86
CA GLY A 20 13.20 14.77 22.35
C GLY A 20 14.27 15.21 21.35
N LEU A 21 15.10 16.18 21.73
CA LEU A 21 16.34 16.48 21.00
C LEU A 21 17.31 15.29 21.14
N PRO A 22 18.02 14.88 20.08
CA PRO A 22 19.12 13.92 20.21
C PRO A 22 20.37 14.60 20.80
N PRO A 23 21.12 13.92 21.69
CA PRO A 23 22.43 14.39 22.13
C PRO A 23 23.48 14.14 21.05
N SER A 24 24.21 15.19 20.69
CA SER A 24 25.36 15.13 19.77
C SER A 24 26.54 14.45 20.45
N GLY A 25 26.71 13.14 20.24
CA GLY A 25 27.89 12.40 20.65
C GLY A 25 29.04 12.62 19.68
N HIS A 26 30.10 13.29 20.13
CA HIS A 26 31.34 13.46 19.38
C HIS A 26 32.20 12.19 19.52
N GLY A 27 31.94 11.21 18.66
CA GLY A 27 32.79 10.02 18.48
C GLY A 27 33.73 10.24 17.31
N ASN A 28 34.98 9.78 17.41
CA ASN A 28 35.94 9.78 16.32
C ASN A 28 35.45 8.75 15.27
N GLU A 29 34.55 9.19 14.39
CA GLU A 29 33.79 8.36 13.47
C GLU A 29 34.69 7.99 12.28
N THR A 30 35.09 6.73 12.22
CA THR A 30 35.61 6.17 10.98
C THR A 30 34.46 6.25 9.97
N ASP A 31 34.59 7.15 8.99
CA ASP A 31 33.59 7.32 7.94
C ASP A 31 33.43 6.00 7.17
N LEU A 32 32.26 5.37 7.30
CA LEU A 32 31.90 4.12 6.66
C LEU A 32 30.81 4.40 5.63
N ILE A 33 31.02 3.95 4.41
CA ILE A 33 30.01 4.04 3.36
C ILE A 33 29.37 2.66 3.22
N CYS A 34 28.07 2.59 3.47
CA CYS A 34 27.28 1.37 3.36
C CYS A 34 26.49 1.34 2.05
N ARG A 35 26.53 0.21 1.34
CA ARG A 35 25.72 -0.04 0.14
C ARG A 35 24.77 -1.21 0.36
N PRO A 36 23.52 -1.13 -0.14
CA PRO A 36 22.56 -2.21 -0.02
C PRO A 36 22.98 -3.43 -0.83
N PHE A 37 22.84 -4.61 -0.22
CA PHE A 37 23.19 -5.91 -0.81
C PHE A 37 21.98 -6.87 -0.86
N GLY A 38 20.98 -6.70 0.01
CA GLY A 38 19.79 -7.55 0.07
C GLY A 38 18.46 -6.84 -0.23
N THR A 39 17.40 -7.63 -0.39
CA THR A 39 16.01 -7.14 -0.45
C THR A 39 15.51 -6.72 0.94
N CYS A 40 14.49 -5.87 0.98
CA CYS A 40 13.83 -5.47 2.21
C CYS A 40 12.96 -6.64 2.74
N GLU A 41 13.26 -7.09 3.95
CA GLU A 41 12.58 -8.20 4.62
C GLU A 41 11.96 -7.74 5.95
N PRO A 42 10.90 -8.42 6.43
CA PRO A 42 10.35 -8.17 7.76
C PRO A 42 11.39 -8.48 8.84
N CYS A 43 11.45 -7.63 9.86
CA CYS A 43 12.23 -7.92 11.04
C CYS A 43 11.62 -9.08 11.84
N PRO A 44 12.46 -9.93 12.46
CA PRO A 44 11.98 -10.92 13.40
C PRO A 44 11.47 -10.23 14.67
N GLU A 45 10.55 -10.90 15.38
CA GLU A 45 9.80 -10.31 16.49
C GLU A 45 10.69 -9.88 17.67
N ASP A 46 11.80 -10.58 17.88
CA ASP A 46 12.78 -10.28 18.92
C ASP A 46 13.60 -9.02 18.62
N ALA A 47 13.85 -8.71 17.35
CA ALA A 47 14.64 -7.55 16.91
C ALA A 47 13.80 -6.32 16.52
N LEU A 48 12.47 -6.37 16.65
CA LEU A 48 11.59 -5.27 16.21
C LEU A 48 11.90 -3.92 16.89
N HIS A 49 12.46 -3.96 18.09
CA HIS A 49 12.83 -2.81 18.90
C HIS A 49 14.19 -2.20 18.50
N GLU A 50 14.97 -2.90 17.68
CA GLU A 50 16.28 -2.45 17.23
C GLU A 50 16.15 -1.29 16.21
N PRO A 51 17.12 -0.37 16.17
CA PRO A 51 17.03 0.82 15.34
C PRO A 51 16.99 0.50 13.84
N PHE A 52 17.62 -0.60 13.40
CA PHE A 52 17.57 -1.05 12.01
C PHE A 52 16.20 -1.59 11.58
N CYS A 53 15.25 -1.75 12.50
CA CYS A 53 13.88 -2.14 12.22
C CYS A 53 12.91 -0.96 12.25
N GLN A 54 13.30 0.20 12.75
CA GLN A 54 12.40 1.34 12.90
C GLN A 54 12.44 2.26 11.68
N PRO A 55 11.29 2.87 11.29
CA PRO A 55 9.95 2.80 11.90
C PRO A 55 9.03 1.72 11.30
N PHE A 56 9.44 1.04 10.24
CA PHE A 56 8.54 0.21 9.42
C PHE A 56 8.51 -1.27 9.80
N GLY A 57 9.35 -1.71 10.73
CA GLY A 57 9.52 -3.11 11.10
C GLY A 57 10.20 -3.95 10.01
N ASN A 58 10.92 -3.32 9.07
CA ASN A 58 11.61 -4.00 7.98
C ASN A 58 13.10 -3.63 7.97
N ARG A 59 13.94 -4.60 7.59
CA ARG A 59 15.40 -4.45 7.49
C ARG A 59 15.92 -4.96 6.15
N LYS A 60 17.09 -4.48 5.73
CA LYS A 60 17.84 -5.02 4.59
C LYS A 60 19.32 -5.15 4.93
N LEU A 61 19.97 -6.12 4.30
CA LEU A 61 21.40 -6.37 4.47
C LEU A 61 22.20 -5.35 3.67
N VAL A 62 23.23 -4.77 4.30
CA VAL A 62 24.19 -3.85 3.68
C VAL A 62 25.61 -4.35 3.82
N HIS A 63 26.45 -3.88 2.90
CA HIS A 63 27.89 -3.99 2.99
C HIS A 63 28.50 -2.61 3.23
N CYS A 64 29.18 -2.47 4.36
CA CYS A 64 29.89 -1.25 4.73
C CYS A 64 31.39 -1.40 4.45
N TYR A 65 32.00 -0.35 3.91
CA TYR A 65 33.43 -0.27 3.67
C TYR A 65 33.98 1.08 4.17
N PRO A 66 35.26 1.15 4.58
CA PRO A 66 35.89 2.43 4.95
C PRO A 66 35.81 3.41 3.78
N ALA A 67 35.44 4.68 4.03
CA ALA A 67 35.35 5.70 3.00
C ALA A 67 36.67 5.85 2.20
N SER A 68 37.81 5.63 2.87
CA SER A 68 39.15 5.59 2.27
C SER A 68 39.37 4.47 1.25
N ALA A 69 38.56 3.41 1.30
CA ALA A 69 38.58 2.26 0.41
C ALA A 69 37.47 2.32 -0.66
N SER A 70 36.68 3.41 -0.71
CA SER A 70 35.63 3.61 -1.72
C SER A 70 36.27 3.75 -3.10
N PRO A 71 36.02 2.85 -4.08
CA PRO A 71 36.36 3.14 -5.46
C PRO A 71 35.45 4.30 -5.91
N SER A 72 36.04 5.48 -6.03
CA SER A 72 35.39 6.71 -6.47
C SER A 72 34.97 6.61 -7.94
N ASN A 73 33.94 5.83 -8.25
CA ASN A 73 33.17 6.05 -9.46
C ASN A 73 32.18 7.18 -9.18
N SER A 74 32.71 8.41 -9.08
CA SER A 74 31.92 9.59 -9.40
C SER A 74 31.48 9.44 -10.86
N PRO A 75 30.18 9.54 -11.19
CA PRO A 75 29.82 9.91 -12.55
C PRO A 75 30.30 11.34 -12.72
N HIS A 76 31.49 11.49 -13.29
CA HIS A 76 31.97 12.78 -13.78
C HIS A 76 30.99 13.18 -14.88
N PHE A 77 29.96 13.94 -14.52
CA PHE A 77 29.11 14.62 -15.49
C PHE A 77 29.99 15.69 -16.13
N GLN A 78 30.73 15.32 -17.17
CA GLN A 78 31.34 16.30 -18.05
C GLN A 78 30.22 16.89 -18.90
N ASP A 79 29.81 18.11 -18.52
CA ASP A 79 29.16 19.05 -19.43
C ASP A 79 30.12 19.36 -20.59
N TYR A 80 30.12 18.51 -21.63
CA TYR A 80 30.69 18.84 -22.92
C TYR A 80 29.59 19.47 -23.79
N VAL A 81 29.67 20.79 -23.92
CA VAL A 81 28.95 21.55 -24.96
C VAL A 81 29.65 21.31 -26.30
N GLY A 82 28.99 20.65 -27.24
CA GLY A 82 29.45 20.49 -28.64
C GLY A 82 28.44 19.73 -29.53
N PRO A 83 28.34 20.02 -30.85
CA PRO A 83 27.09 19.87 -31.60
C PRO A 83 26.94 18.58 -32.45
N GLU A 84 25.70 18.01 -32.44
CA GLU A 84 24.98 17.08 -33.37
C GLU A 84 25.64 15.84 -34.06
N PRO A 85 24.83 14.80 -34.44
CA PRO A 85 25.20 13.36 -34.61
C PRO A 85 25.41 12.97 -36.11
N PRO A 86 25.50 11.69 -36.63
CA PRO A 86 25.26 10.31 -36.11
C PRO A 86 26.39 9.28 -36.54
N PRO A 87 26.27 7.91 -36.60
CA PRO A 87 25.15 7.00 -36.34
C PRO A 87 25.41 5.74 -35.46
N LEU A 88 24.30 5.26 -34.88
CA LEU A 88 23.86 3.87 -34.69
C LEU A 88 24.92 2.75 -34.75
N TYR A 89 25.36 2.28 -33.58
CA TYR A 89 25.80 0.90 -33.37
C TYR A 89 25.11 0.34 -32.12
N ASP A 90 24.47 -0.82 -32.29
CA ASP A 90 23.97 -1.68 -31.20
C ASP A 90 25.18 -2.22 -30.42
N ASP A 91 25.65 -1.47 -29.44
CA ASP A 91 26.52 -2.01 -28.39
C ASP A 91 25.66 -2.26 -27.16
N GLN A 92 25.15 -3.49 -27.07
CA GLN A 92 24.68 -4.08 -25.82
C GLN A 92 25.81 -3.91 -24.79
N PRO A 93 25.65 -3.11 -23.72
CA PRO A 93 26.70 -3.00 -22.71
C PRO A 93 26.92 -4.40 -22.11
N PRO A 94 28.18 -4.83 -21.90
CA PRO A 94 28.46 -6.12 -21.29
C PRO A 94 27.70 -6.24 -19.97
N PRO A 95 27.22 -7.44 -19.59
CA PRO A 95 26.57 -7.65 -18.30
C PRO A 95 27.49 -7.08 -17.23
N ARG A 96 26.98 -6.11 -16.46
CA ARG A 96 27.74 -5.52 -15.34
C ARG A 96 28.27 -6.69 -14.52
N PRO A 97 29.59 -6.81 -14.32
CA PRO A 97 30.08 -7.78 -13.35
C PRO A 97 29.40 -7.45 -12.03
N ASP A 98 28.74 -8.44 -11.45
CA ASP A 98 28.28 -8.36 -10.07
C ASP A 98 29.44 -7.81 -9.24
N PRO A 99 29.22 -6.82 -8.35
CA PRO A 99 30.31 -6.24 -7.58
C PRO A 99 31.01 -7.38 -6.86
N GLU A 100 32.24 -7.66 -7.30
CA GLU A 100 33.13 -8.64 -6.70
C GLU A 100 33.11 -8.42 -5.18
N PRO A 101 33.06 -9.48 -4.35
CA PRO A 101 33.07 -9.31 -2.90
C PRO A 101 34.40 -8.67 -2.51
N THR A 102 34.41 -7.34 -2.42
CA THR A 102 35.55 -6.54 -1.99
C THR A 102 35.96 -7.08 -0.63
N GLN A 103 37.09 -7.79 -0.59
CA GLN A 103 37.62 -8.40 0.62
C GLN A 103 37.78 -7.31 1.69
N GLY A 104 36.93 -7.35 2.72
CA GLY A 104 36.87 -6.32 3.77
C GLY A 104 35.51 -5.64 3.95
N ALA A 105 34.48 -5.99 3.17
CA ALA A 105 33.12 -5.53 3.43
C ALA A 105 32.56 -6.14 4.73
N ILE A 106 32.06 -5.27 5.62
CA ILE A 106 31.43 -5.68 6.89
C ILE A 106 29.92 -5.81 6.63
N PRO A 107 29.30 -7.00 6.87
CA PRO A 107 27.86 -7.14 6.77
C PRO A 107 27.18 -6.44 7.95
N ALA A 108 26.17 -5.62 7.65
CA ALA A 108 25.35 -4.95 8.65
C ALA A 108 23.89 -4.86 8.21
N TRP A 109 23.02 -4.44 9.13
CA TRP A 109 21.59 -4.26 8.87
C TRP A 109 21.24 -2.77 8.86
N GLU A 110 20.45 -2.35 7.88
CA GLU A 110 19.86 -1.01 7.83
C GLU A 110 18.33 -1.10 7.74
N SER A 111 17.66 -0.04 8.20
CA SER A 111 16.22 0.07 8.01
C SER A 111 15.88 0.29 6.54
N CYS A 112 14.79 -0.34 6.10
CA CYS A 112 14.29 -0.17 4.76
C CYS A 112 12.84 0.32 4.77
N GLY A 113 12.35 0.65 3.58
CA GLY A 113 10.99 1.15 3.39
C GLY A 113 9.92 0.10 3.65
N ARG A 114 8.70 0.46 3.27
CA ARG A 114 7.56 -0.46 3.29
C ARG A 114 7.69 -1.50 2.18
N ILE A 115 7.30 -2.74 2.48
CA ILE A 115 7.28 -3.83 1.50
C ILE A 115 5.94 -3.76 0.74
N VAL A 116 5.95 -3.10 -0.41
CA VAL A 116 4.76 -2.79 -1.21
C VAL A 116 3.97 -4.03 -1.61
N GLU A 117 4.65 -5.13 -1.93
CA GLU A 117 3.98 -6.37 -2.35
C GLU A 117 3.13 -6.98 -1.24
N LYS A 118 3.56 -6.84 0.01
CA LYS A 118 2.81 -7.33 1.18
C LYS A 118 1.63 -6.42 1.50
N GLU A 119 1.86 -5.11 1.55
CA GLU A 119 0.78 -4.13 1.81
C GLU A 119 -0.31 -4.17 0.73
N ARG A 120 0.07 -4.43 -0.52
CA ARG A 120 -0.87 -4.55 -1.63
C ARG A 120 -1.82 -5.74 -1.47
N ALA A 121 -1.33 -6.86 -0.96
CA ALA A 121 -2.17 -8.03 -0.70
C ALA A 121 -3.22 -7.71 0.40
N ASP A 122 -2.78 -7.13 1.51
CA ASP A 122 -3.66 -6.72 2.61
C ASP A 122 -4.71 -5.69 2.15
N PHE A 123 -4.32 -4.76 1.27
CA PHE A 123 -5.26 -3.79 0.68
C PHE A 123 -6.36 -4.47 -0.14
N TYR A 124 -6.03 -5.48 -0.94
CA TYR A 124 -7.03 -6.19 -1.74
C TYR A 124 -7.98 -7.02 -0.88
N GLU A 125 -7.52 -7.57 0.24
CA GLU A 125 -8.40 -8.24 1.20
C GLU A 125 -9.47 -7.28 1.73
N PHE A 126 -9.05 -6.09 2.17
CA PHE A 126 -9.97 -5.06 2.64
C PHE A 126 -10.94 -4.63 1.55
N LEU A 127 -10.46 -4.40 0.33
CA LEU A 127 -11.30 -4.02 -0.81
C LEU A 127 -12.34 -5.10 -1.14
N ALA A 128 -11.92 -6.37 -1.17
CA ALA A 128 -12.79 -7.51 -1.46
C ALA A 128 -13.90 -7.67 -0.41
N CYS A 129 -13.56 -7.51 0.88
CA CYS A 129 -14.53 -7.53 1.97
C CYS A 129 -15.59 -6.42 1.81
N ASN A 130 -15.17 -5.18 1.55
CA ASN A 130 -16.10 -4.07 1.34
C ASN A 130 -16.98 -4.28 0.10
N PHE A 131 -16.41 -4.80 -0.98
CA PHE A 131 -17.15 -5.11 -2.20
C PHE A 131 -18.21 -6.19 -1.98
N ALA A 132 -17.87 -7.25 -1.21
CA ALA A 132 -18.83 -8.29 -0.83
C ALA A 132 -20.00 -7.72 -0.02
N ILE A 133 -19.72 -6.85 0.96
CA ILE A 133 -20.75 -6.17 1.76
C ILE A 133 -21.64 -5.29 0.85
N ALA A 134 -21.05 -4.56 -0.09
CA ALA A 134 -21.79 -3.74 -1.04
C ALA A 134 -22.72 -4.58 -1.92
N ILE A 135 -22.27 -5.75 -2.42
CA ILE A 135 -23.11 -6.69 -3.18
C ILE A 135 -24.28 -7.18 -2.32
N VAL A 136 -24.02 -7.61 -1.09
CA VAL A 136 -25.08 -8.09 -0.19
C VAL A 136 -26.12 -6.98 0.06
N ALA A 137 -25.66 -5.75 0.30
CA ALA A 137 -26.55 -4.61 0.47
C ALA A 137 -27.41 -4.36 -0.78
N LEU A 138 -26.82 -4.43 -1.98
CA LEU A 138 -27.56 -4.29 -3.24
C LEU A 138 -28.59 -5.40 -3.40
N ILE A 139 -28.24 -6.66 -3.14
CA ILE A 139 -29.17 -7.80 -3.21
C ILE A 139 -30.37 -7.58 -2.28
N VAL A 140 -30.12 -7.18 -1.03
CA VAL A 140 -31.17 -6.89 -0.05
C VAL A 140 -32.05 -5.73 -0.52
N LEU A 141 -31.45 -4.65 -1.04
CA LEU A 141 -32.19 -3.52 -1.59
C LEU A 141 -33.07 -3.92 -2.78
N PHE A 142 -32.54 -4.70 -3.72
CA PHE A 142 -33.31 -5.21 -4.87
C PHE A 142 -34.46 -6.11 -4.43
N ALA A 143 -34.21 -7.06 -3.52
CA ALA A 143 -35.23 -7.94 -2.98
C ALA A 143 -36.35 -7.16 -2.28
N ARG A 144 -35.99 -6.19 -1.44
CA ARG A 144 -36.94 -5.30 -0.76
C ARG A 144 -37.73 -4.46 -1.76
N SER A 145 -37.06 -3.90 -2.77
CA SER A 145 -37.70 -3.07 -3.79
C SER A 145 -38.73 -3.85 -4.59
N LYS A 146 -38.39 -5.08 -5.02
CA LYS A 146 -39.32 -5.99 -5.70
C LYS A 146 -40.51 -6.37 -4.81
N ARG A 147 -40.27 -6.64 -3.53
CA ARG A 147 -41.33 -6.95 -2.56
C ARG A 147 -42.29 -5.78 -2.38
N LEU A 148 -41.78 -4.55 -2.26
CA LEU A 148 -42.62 -3.34 -2.14
C LEU A 148 -43.45 -3.10 -3.41
N GLN A 149 -42.83 -3.22 -4.60
CA GLN A 149 -43.53 -3.11 -5.88
C GLN A 149 -44.67 -4.13 -6.00
N ALA A 150 -44.45 -5.39 -5.62
CA ALA A 150 -45.47 -6.42 -5.63
C ALA A 150 -46.64 -6.12 -4.68
N MET A 151 -46.36 -5.55 -3.50
CA MET A 151 -47.39 -5.15 -2.54
C MET A 151 -48.22 -3.95 -3.06
N HIS A 152 -47.57 -2.95 -3.65
CA HIS A 152 -48.26 -1.80 -4.24
C HIS A 152 -49.15 -2.23 -5.42
N ALA A 153 -48.66 -3.14 -6.27
CA ALA A 153 -49.44 -3.72 -7.36
C ALA A 153 -50.70 -4.47 -6.85
N ARG A 154 -50.58 -5.23 -5.75
CA ARG A 154 -51.73 -5.89 -5.10
C ARG A 154 -52.74 -4.89 -4.53
N GLN A 155 -52.26 -3.81 -3.89
CA GLN A 155 -53.13 -2.76 -3.36
C GLN A 155 -53.88 -2.01 -4.47
N LEU A 156 -53.23 -1.74 -5.60
CA LEU A 156 -53.87 -1.13 -6.78
C LEU A 156 -54.91 -2.07 -7.38
N ALA A 157 -54.59 -3.36 -7.57
CA ALA A 157 -55.53 -4.35 -8.10
C ALA A 157 -56.76 -4.55 -7.20
N ALA A 158 -56.59 -4.51 -5.87
CA ALA A 158 -57.69 -4.59 -4.91
C ALA A 158 -58.62 -3.37 -4.97
N ARG A 159 -58.10 -2.19 -5.33
CA ARG A 159 -58.88 -0.95 -5.48
C ARG A 159 -59.53 -0.81 -6.86
N ILE A 160 -58.88 -1.31 -7.91
CA ILE A 160 -59.38 -1.25 -9.30
C ILE A 160 -60.38 -2.40 -9.58
N GLY A 161 -60.45 -3.42 -8.71
CA GLY A 161 -61.41 -4.50 -8.86
C GLY A 161 -61.15 -5.31 -10.13
N LEU A 162 -59.91 -5.78 -10.34
CA LEU A 162 -59.57 -6.66 -11.45
C LEU A 162 -60.26 -8.02 -11.23
N VAL A 163 -61.55 -8.07 -11.60
CA VAL A 163 -62.37 -9.27 -11.73
C VAL A 163 -61.60 -10.23 -12.62
N ARG A 164 -61.09 -11.30 -12.01
CA ARG A 164 -60.61 -12.49 -12.69
C ARG A 164 -61.76 -12.95 -13.59
N GLY A 165 -61.58 -12.84 -14.91
CA GLY A 165 -62.64 -13.11 -15.88
C GLY A 165 -63.37 -14.41 -15.55
N ALA A 166 -64.69 -14.33 -15.41
CA ALA A 166 -65.54 -15.49 -15.34
C ALA A 166 -65.42 -16.26 -16.68
N PRO A 167 -64.94 -17.52 -16.68
CA PRO A 167 -65.02 -18.36 -17.85
C PRO A 167 -66.40 -19.01 -17.84
N GLY A 168 -67.39 -18.41 -18.50
CA GLY A 168 -68.68 -19.07 -18.60
C GLY A 168 -69.83 -18.19 -19.02
N GLY A 169 -70.24 -18.37 -20.28
CA GLY A 169 -71.65 -18.55 -20.60
C GLY A 169 -72.50 -17.29 -20.72
N TRP A 170 -72.40 -16.62 -21.86
CA TRP A 170 -73.56 -15.97 -22.48
C TRP A 170 -73.56 -16.28 -23.97
N THR A 171 -73.95 -17.52 -24.28
CA THR A 171 -74.62 -17.84 -25.54
C THR A 171 -76.12 -17.82 -25.27
N ASN A 172 -76.86 -17.19 -26.18
CA ASN A 172 -78.32 -17.23 -26.41
C ASN A 172 -79.12 -16.03 -25.87
N GLY A 173 -79.83 -15.40 -26.82
CA GLY A 173 -80.82 -14.35 -26.63
C GLY A 173 -80.92 -13.49 -27.88
#